data_AF-A0A3B4ADU9-F1
#
_entry.id   AF-A0A3B4ADU9-F1
#
_cell.length_a   1.000
_cell.length_b   1.000
_cell.length_c   1.000
_cell.angle_alpha   90.00
_cell.angle_beta   90.00
_cell.angle_gamma   90.00
#
_symmetry.space_group_name_H-M   'P 1'
#
loop_
_entity.id
_entity.type
_entity.pdbx_description
1 polymer ?
#
loop_
_entity_poly.entity_id
_entity_poly.type
_entity_poly.pdbx_seq_one_letter_code
_entity_poly.pdbx_strand_id
1 'polypeptide(L)'
;FPKISQYMTVDKCLIHSVESVLIDWIHELHGVLSRDPSEELLRGTHPTPQTELFFWGNRLADLECIYSQLTSLRAQKMATLLVAVESSYAHSFNSLLRDVLQALEEARDICAHLKPLQCLFEKVEAAQFPEIRIHIAPLMHTVCLLWAHSHFYCRPARIVVLLQEICNLLLQQAHAYLVPQELWRGEGQSLVKLQTTLDLLQLFRNTYNECKSNLSQYQKNGHRAPPWDFPPHLVFIQLDLFMQRLNTVKEVVVTAMNLLKLEKLEIGGVKGRILSQHVQILHQNFVELYKNFTEKSCACLDLNNTEFDADVRRFKLLVEDTDRRLGAIFCQAFDSAPALEHAFKVLDMFGSLLDHPLVAADAVDRYPTLVSMFDQELDRIRFIYLKCLQAANQLAWSPMNKNMPPVAGGLRWVQELRRRIQAPFSIFRKLSYPCLENVAGTRVIQKYEDMMQLLDRCVSTKPTKPPLLHTADPNTICKH
;
A
#
# COMPACT_ATOMS: atom_id res chain seq x y z
N PHE A 1 48.72 -69.45 -33.45
CA PHE A 1 48.87 -68.79 -34.77
C PHE A 1 48.93 -69.88 -35.83
N PRO A 2 48.05 -69.85 -36.85
CA PRO A 2 48.14 -68.82 -37.88
C PRO A 2 46.83 -68.07 -38.18
N LYS A 3 47.02 -66.75 -38.27
CA LYS A 3 46.44 -65.80 -39.24
C LYS A 3 44.92 -65.84 -39.48
N ILE A 4 44.27 -65.08 -38.61
CA ILE A 4 43.12 -64.23 -38.90
C ILE A 4 43.49 -63.35 -40.12
N SER A 5 43.03 -63.73 -41.31
CA SER A 5 43.00 -62.85 -42.48
C SER A 5 41.76 -63.14 -43.31
N GLN A 6 40.60 -62.79 -42.78
CA GLN A 6 39.45 -62.47 -43.62
C GLN A 6 39.20 -60.97 -43.52
N TYR A 7 39.72 -60.30 -44.54
CA TYR A 7 39.51 -58.92 -44.88
C TYR A 7 38.00 -58.63 -44.99
N MET A 8 37.42 -57.97 -43.97
CA MET A 8 36.45 -56.93 -44.27
C MET A 8 37.28 -55.68 -44.54
N THR A 9 37.68 -55.47 -45.79
CA THR A 9 38.00 -54.13 -46.29
C THR A 9 36.72 -53.31 -46.16
N VAL A 10 36.45 -52.80 -44.97
CA VAL A 10 35.41 -51.79 -44.77
C VAL A 10 35.82 -50.61 -45.63
N ASP A 11 34.95 -50.23 -46.55
CA ASP A 11 35.20 -49.17 -47.51
C ASP A 11 35.61 -47.88 -46.76
N LYS A 12 36.82 -47.38 -47.02
CA LYS A 12 37.33 -46.17 -46.35
C LYS A 12 36.43 -44.97 -46.60
N CYS A 13 35.76 -44.93 -47.77
CA CYS A 13 34.77 -43.91 -48.08
C CYS A 13 33.54 -44.01 -47.16
N LEU A 14 33.11 -45.23 -46.82
CA LEU A 14 32.01 -45.46 -45.88
C LEU A 14 32.39 -45.04 -44.46
N ILE A 15 33.61 -45.38 -44.00
CA ILE A 15 34.11 -44.96 -42.68
C ILE A 15 34.15 -43.44 -42.58
N HIS A 16 34.77 -42.75 -43.55
CA HIS A 16 34.82 -41.28 -43.54
C HIS A 16 33.43 -40.64 -43.62
N SER A 17 32.50 -41.21 -44.39
CA SER A 17 31.12 -40.71 -44.43
C SER A 17 30.42 -40.83 -43.08
N VAL A 18 30.64 -41.94 -42.36
CA VAL A 18 30.10 -42.16 -41.01
C VAL A 18 30.73 -41.21 -40.00
N GLU A 19 32.05 -40.98 -40.08
CA GLU A 19 32.78 -40.04 -39.22
C GLU A 19 32.30 -38.59 -39.43
N SER A 20 32.10 -38.15 -40.68
CA SER A 20 31.59 -36.80 -40.97
C SER A 20 30.18 -36.58 -40.40
N VAL A 21 29.27 -37.54 -40.59
CA VAL A 21 27.90 -37.44 -40.03
C VAL A 21 27.94 -37.35 -38.50
N LEU A 22 28.88 -38.04 -37.86
CA LEU A 22 29.05 -37.95 -36.41
C LEU A 22 29.58 -36.61 -35.94
N ILE A 23 30.53 -36.03 -36.66
CA ILE A 23 31.05 -34.70 -36.34
C ILE A 23 29.92 -33.67 -36.41
N ASP A 24 29.10 -33.73 -37.46
CA ASP A 24 27.94 -32.85 -37.62
C ASP A 24 26.94 -33.04 -36.46
N TRP A 25 26.61 -34.29 -36.12
CA TRP A 25 25.72 -34.60 -34.98
C TRP A 25 26.27 -34.09 -33.64
N ILE A 26 27.57 -34.28 -33.38
CA ILE A 26 28.19 -33.79 -32.14
C ILE A 26 28.08 -32.26 -32.07
N HIS A 27 28.30 -31.56 -33.19
CA HIS A 27 28.24 -30.10 -33.22
C HIS A 27 26.82 -29.57 -32.99
N GLU A 28 25.83 -30.13 -33.68
CA GLU A 28 24.42 -29.75 -33.50
C GLU A 28 23.93 -30.06 -32.07
N LEU A 29 24.27 -31.23 -31.54
CA LEU A 29 23.81 -31.66 -30.23
C LEU A 29 24.47 -30.89 -29.08
N HIS A 30 25.72 -30.48 -29.20
CA HIS A 30 26.32 -29.55 -28.24
C HIS A 30 25.54 -28.24 -28.17
N GLY A 31 25.06 -27.71 -29.30
CA GLY A 31 24.22 -26.50 -29.33
C GLY A 31 22.86 -26.67 -28.66
N VAL A 32 22.24 -27.85 -28.77
CA VAL A 32 20.97 -28.17 -28.09
C VAL A 32 21.20 -28.33 -26.58
N LEU A 33 22.27 -29.02 -26.19
CA LEU A 33 22.61 -29.26 -24.78
C LEU A 33 23.00 -27.98 -24.05
N SER A 34 23.60 -27.00 -24.74
CA SER A 34 24.06 -25.73 -24.15
C SER A 34 22.96 -24.72 -23.84
N ARG A 35 21.72 -24.90 -24.31
CA ARG A 35 20.62 -23.94 -24.07
C ARG A 35 20.29 -23.82 -22.59
N ASP A 36 20.14 -22.60 -22.07
CA ASP A 36 19.82 -22.33 -20.67
C ASP A 36 18.43 -21.64 -20.53
N PRO A 37 17.57 -22.06 -19.57
CA PRO A 37 16.27 -21.41 -19.33
C PRO A 37 16.39 -19.93 -18.96
N SER A 38 17.51 -19.49 -18.38
CA SER A 38 17.75 -18.10 -18.00
C SER A 38 18.00 -17.15 -19.17
N GLU A 39 18.26 -17.66 -20.39
CA GLU A 39 18.58 -16.83 -21.56
C GLU A 39 17.47 -15.82 -21.88
N GLU A 40 16.21 -16.21 -21.73
CA GLU A 40 15.07 -15.36 -22.06
C GLU A 40 14.89 -14.24 -21.01
N LEU A 41 15.16 -14.55 -19.74
CA LEU A 41 15.20 -13.56 -18.67
C LEU A 41 16.36 -12.56 -18.85
N LEU A 42 17.53 -13.06 -19.29
CA LEU A 42 18.70 -12.24 -19.61
C LEU A 42 18.48 -11.33 -20.84
N ARG A 43 17.56 -11.70 -21.73
CA ARG A 43 17.13 -10.87 -22.88
C ARG A 43 16.17 -9.74 -22.49
N GLY A 44 15.69 -9.70 -21.25
CA GLY A 44 14.84 -8.63 -20.73
C GLY A 44 13.37 -8.74 -21.14
N THR A 45 12.89 -9.91 -21.59
CA THR A 45 11.52 -10.09 -22.10
C THR A 45 10.46 -10.32 -21.01
N HIS A 46 10.76 -10.02 -19.74
CA HIS A 46 9.89 -10.20 -18.56
C HIS A 46 9.07 -11.52 -18.61
N PRO A 47 9.72 -12.69 -18.73
CA PRO A 47 9.03 -13.95 -18.92
C PRO A 47 8.13 -14.30 -17.71
N THR A 48 7.03 -14.99 -17.99
CA THR A 48 6.15 -15.59 -16.97
C THR A 48 6.51 -17.07 -16.77
N PRO A 49 6.02 -17.73 -15.70
CA PRO A 49 6.36 -19.13 -15.39
C PRO A 49 5.99 -20.12 -16.49
N GLN A 50 5.11 -19.73 -17.41
CA GLN A 50 4.77 -20.52 -18.59
C GLN A 50 5.96 -20.70 -19.53
N THR A 51 6.87 -19.73 -19.58
CA THR A 51 8.09 -19.81 -20.40
C THR A 51 9.01 -20.92 -19.91
N GLU A 52 9.23 -21.04 -18.59
CA GLU A 52 10.03 -22.12 -18.03
C GLU A 52 9.37 -23.49 -18.24
N LEU A 53 8.05 -23.59 -18.08
CA LEU A 53 7.30 -24.82 -18.37
C LEU A 53 7.43 -25.25 -19.83
N PHE A 54 7.27 -24.32 -20.77
CA PHE A 54 7.40 -24.58 -22.20
C PHE A 54 8.85 -24.95 -22.57
N PHE A 55 9.84 -24.27 -21.99
CA PHE A 55 11.25 -24.58 -22.21
C PHE A 55 11.57 -26.03 -21.83
N TRP A 56 11.21 -26.45 -20.61
CA TRP A 56 11.50 -27.81 -20.14
C TRP A 56 10.68 -28.87 -20.89
N GLY A 57 9.42 -28.56 -21.22
CA GLY A 57 8.57 -29.43 -22.04
C GLY A 57 9.14 -29.69 -23.43
N ASN A 58 9.58 -28.62 -24.12
CA ASN A 58 10.21 -28.76 -25.43
C ASN A 58 11.57 -29.44 -25.35
N ARG A 59 12.40 -29.09 -24.35
CA ARG A 59 13.70 -29.73 -24.15
C ARG A 59 13.54 -31.23 -23.93
N LEU A 60 12.53 -31.66 -23.19
CA LEU A 60 12.21 -33.08 -23.01
C LEU A 60 11.83 -33.73 -24.34
N ALA A 61 10.90 -33.14 -25.10
CA ALA A 61 10.46 -33.68 -26.39
C ALA A 61 11.62 -33.78 -27.42
N ASP A 62 12.45 -32.74 -27.49
CA ASP A 62 13.64 -32.68 -28.34
C ASP A 62 14.63 -33.79 -27.95
N LEU A 63 14.95 -33.94 -26.67
CA LEU A 63 15.88 -34.96 -26.17
C LEU A 63 15.34 -36.39 -26.35
N GLU A 64 14.03 -36.61 -26.20
CA GLU A 64 13.40 -37.91 -26.49
C GLU A 64 13.50 -38.27 -27.97
N CYS A 65 13.27 -37.29 -28.85
CA CYS A 65 13.43 -37.43 -30.28
C CYS A 65 14.90 -37.76 -30.63
N ILE A 66 15.85 -36.97 -30.14
CA ILE A 66 17.29 -37.18 -30.34
C ILE A 66 17.72 -38.56 -29.84
N TYR A 67 17.29 -38.94 -28.63
CA TYR A 67 17.62 -40.25 -28.07
C TYR A 67 17.08 -41.39 -28.93
N SER A 68 15.86 -41.27 -29.47
CA SER A 68 15.30 -42.27 -30.38
C SER A 68 16.09 -42.39 -31.70
N GLN A 69 16.64 -41.29 -32.20
CA GLN A 69 17.49 -41.27 -33.39
C GLN A 69 18.85 -41.91 -33.13
N LEU A 70 19.50 -41.57 -32.01
CA LEU A 70 20.80 -42.11 -31.59
C LEU A 70 20.74 -43.61 -31.26
N THR A 71 19.59 -44.09 -30.79
CA THR A 71 19.36 -45.52 -30.49
C THR A 71 18.75 -46.30 -31.66
N SER A 72 18.51 -45.66 -32.80
CA SER A 72 17.99 -46.34 -33.99
C SER A 72 18.92 -47.45 -34.48
N LEU A 73 18.37 -48.48 -35.12
CA LEU A 73 19.15 -49.61 -35.65
C LEU A 73 20.27 -49.15 -36.60
N ARG A 74 20.04 -48.05 -37.34
CA ARG A 74 21.04 -47.45 -38.23
C ARG A 74 22.20 -46.84 -37.44
N ALA A 75 21.90 -46.03 -36.43
CA ALA A 75 22.91 -45.41 -35.57
C ALA A 75 23.71 -46.46 -34.79
N GLN A 76 23.05 -47.52 -34.29
CA GLN A 76 23.73 -48.64 -33.63
C GLN A 76 24.70 -49.38 -34.57
N LYS A 77 24.31 -49.60 -35.83
CA LYS A 77 25.20 -50.19 -36.84
C LYS A 77 26.40 -49.29 -37.19
N MET A 78 26.20 -47.97 -37.22
CA MET A 78 27.29 -47.01 -37.40
C MET A 78 28.26 -47.06 -36.22
N ALA A 79 27.74 -47.12 -34.99
CA ALA A 79 28.54 -47.23 -33.78
C ALA A 79 29.34 -48.55 -33.72
N THR A 80 28.74 -49.69 -34.05
CA THR A 80 29.47 -50.99 -34.07
C THR A 80 30.56 -51.01 -35.13
N LEU A 81 30.33 -50.40 -36.29
CA LEU A 81 31.35 -50.25 -37.34
C LEU A 81 32.55 -49.43 -36.85
N LEU A 82 32.31 -48.31 -36.16
CA LEU A 82 33.38 -47.46 -35.64
C LEU A 82 34.19 -48.15 -34.53
N VAL A 83 33.54 -48.92 -33.68
CA VAL A 83 34.22 -49.74 -32.66
C VAL A 83 35.07 -50.82 -33.32
N ALA A 84 34.56 -51.51 -34.34
CA ALA A 84 35.29 -52.53 -35.07
C ALA A 84 36.53 -52.00 -35.82
N VAL A 85 36.50 -50.72 -36.20
CA VAL A 85 37.60 -50.02 -36.88
C VAL A 85 38.53 -49.32 -35.88
N GLU A 86 38.27 -49.39 -34.58
CA GLU A 86 39.02 -48.70 -33.52
C GLU A 86 39.11 -47.17 -33.75
N SER A 87 38.06 -46.56 -34.34
CA SER A 87 38.03 -45.12 -34.64
C SER A 87 37.96 -44.30 -33.35
N SER A 88 38.71 -43.20 -33.30
CA SER A 88 38.69 -42.24 -32.18
C SER A 88 37.31 -41.63 -31.95
N TYR A 89 36.47 -41.56 -32.98
CA TYR A 89 35.10 -41.01 -32.89
C TYR A 89 34.11 -41.93 -32.19
N ALA A 90 34.44 -43.22 -32.01
CA ALA A 90 33.62 -44.16 -31.25
C ALA A 90 33.49 -43.73 -29.77
N HIS A 91 34.57 -43.18 -29.20
CA HIS A 91 34.54 -42.65 -27.83
C HIS A 91 33.67 -41.39 -27.73
N SER A 92 33.82 -40.46 -28.68
CA SER A 92 33.03 -39.23 -28.75
C SER A 92 31.53 -39.51 -28.89
N PHE A 93 31.13 -40.49 -29.72
CA PHE A 93 29.74 -40.91 -29.85
C PHE A 93 29.16 -41.49 -28.55
N ASN A 94 29.92 -42.36 -27.87
CA ASN A 94 29.49 -42.91 -26.58
C ASN A 94 29.39 -41.84 -25.49
N SER A 95 30.31 -40.87 -25.48
CA SER A 95 30.21 -39.70 -24.60
C SER A 95 28.94 -38.92 -24.89
N LEU A 96 28.67 -38.61 -26.16
CA LEU A 96 27.48 -37.87 -26.57
C LEU A 96 26.18 -38.58 -26.16
N LEU A 97 26.09 -39.91 -26.36
CA LEU A 97 24.92 -40.69 -25.95
C LEU A 97 24.71 -40.62 -24.43
N ARG A 98 25.79 -40.70 -23.64
CA ARG A 98 25.73 -40.57 -22.19
C ARG A 98 25.26 -39.17 -21.78
N ASP A 99 25.79 -38.13 -22.43
CA ASP A 99 25.45 -36.74 -22.11
C ASP A 99 23.97 -36.44 -22.46
N VAL A 100 23.46 -36.98 -23.59
CA VAL A 100 22.03 -36.93 -23.96
C VAL A 100 21.17 -37.70 -22.96
N LEU A 101 21.57 -38.90 -22.54
CA LEU A 101 20.86 -39.68 -21.52
C LEU A 101 20.74 -38.93 -20.20
N GLN A 102 21.83 -38.29 -19.75
CA GLN A 102 21.85 -37.51 -18.52
C GLN A 102 20.96 -36.26 -18.64
N ALA A 103 21.03 -35.55 -19.77
CA ALA A 103 20.15 -34.40 -20.02
C ALA A 103 18.67 -34.81 -20.10
N LEU A 104 18.38 -36.01 -20.62
CA LEU A 104 17.03 -36.55 -20.69
C LEU A 104 16.49 -36.92 -19.30
N GLU A 105 17.30 -37.55 -18.45
CA GLU A 105 16.96 -37.84 -17.06
C GLU A 105 16.67 -36.55 -16.27
N GLU A 106 17.52 -35.53 -16.46
CA GLU A 106 17.32 -34.20 -15.91
C GLU A 106 16.00 -33.56 -16.37
N ALA A 107 15.73 -33.53 -17.67
CA ALA A 107 14.51 -32.93 -18.21
C ALA A 107 13.26 -33.67 -17.73
N ARG A 108 13.29 -35.01 -17.61
CA ARG A 108 12.18 -35.81 -17.08
C ARG A 108 11.88 -35.51 -15.62
N ASP A 109 12.92 -35.47 -14.78
CA ASP A 109 12.77 -35.14 -13.35
C ASP A 109 12.17 -33.75 -13.18
N ILE A 110 12.68 -32.76 -13.91
CA ILE A 110 12.20 -31.37 -13.81
C ILE A 110 10.75 -31.25 -14.30
N CYS A 111 10.43 -31.77 -15.48
CA CYS A 111 9.06 -31.74 -16.01
C CYS A 111 8.05 -32.41 -15.07
N ALA A 112 8.42 -33.55 -14.46
CA ALA A 112 7.55 -34.25 -13.52
C ALA A 112 7.23 -33.39 -12.28
N HIS A 113 8.23 -32.67 -11.74
CA HIS A 113 8.04 -31.85 -10.55
C HIS A 113 7.49 -30.44 -10.84
N LEU A 114 7.62 -29.93 -12.06
CA LEU A 114 7.00 -28.66 -12.49
C LEU A 114 5.50 -28.80 -12.78
N LYS A 115 5.03 -30.00 -13.16
CA LYS A 115 3.63 -30.24 -13.53
C LYS A 115 2.59 -29.80 -12.48
N PRO A 116 2.78 -29.99 -11.16
CA PRO A 116 1.85 -29.46 -10.16
C PRO A 116 1.78 -27.93 -10.14
N LEU A 117 2.88 -27.22 -10.44
CA LEU A 117 2.92 -25.76 -10.50
C LEU A 117 2.14 -25.22 -11.69
N GLN A 118 2.15 -25.92 -12.83
CA GLN A 118 1.38 -25.54 -14.01
C GLN A 118 -0.10 -25.27 -13.68
N CYS A 119 -0.74 -26.20 -12.96
CA CYS A 119 -2.14 -26.04 -12.56
C CYS A 119 -2.37 -24.83 -11.62
N LEU A 120 -1.38 -24.48 -10.80
CA LEU A 120 -1.45 -23.31 -9.93
C LEU A 120 -1.26 -22.00 -10.71
N PHE A 121 -0.36 -21.99 -11.69
CA PHE A 121 -0.19 -20.82 -12.58
C PHE A 121 -1.44 -20.54 -13.40
N GLU A 122 -2.04 -21.57 -13.99
CA GLU A 122 -3.31 -21.44 -14.73
C GLU A 122 -4.44 -20.90 -13.84
N LYS A 123 -4.50 -21.31 -12.57
CA LYS A 123 -5.46 -20.76 -11.59
C LYS A 123 -5.19 -19.29 -11.26
N VAL A 124 -3.93 -18.91 -11.09
CA VAL A 124 -3.54 -17.52 -10.82
C VAL A 124 -3.85 -16.63 -12.03
N GLU A 125 -3.61 -17.13 -13.24
CA GLU A 125 -3.89 -16.42 -14.50
C GLU A 125 -5.38 -16.22 -14.75
N ALA A 126 -6.21 -17.20 -14.37
CA ALA A 126 -7.66 -17.15 -14.56
C ALA A 126 -8.42 -16.43 -13.43
N ALA A 127 -7.81 -16.28 -12.24
CA ALA A 127 -8.45 -15.67 -11.08
C ALA A 127 -8.56 -14.14 -11.20
N GLN A 128 -9.55 -13.55 -10.53
CA GLN A 128 -9.55 -12.11 -10.35
C GLN A 128 -8.41 -11.70 -9.42
N PHE A 129 -7.83 -10.52 -9.64
CA PHE A 129 -6.64 -10.09 -8.90
C PHE A 129 -6.76 -10.20 -7.36
N PRO A 130 -7.86 -9.76 -6.70
CA PRO A 130 -7.98 -9.91 -5.24
C PRO A 130 -8.04 -11.38 -4.76
N GLU A 131 -8.53 -12.29 -5.62
CA GLU A 131 -8.68 -13.72 -5.30
C GLU A 131 -7.34 -14.47 -5.37
N ILE A 132 -6.36 -13.97 -6.13
CA ILE A 132 -5.00 -14.54 -6.22
C ILE A 132 -4.36 -14.76 -4.83
N ARG A 133 -4.74 -13.94 -3.84
CA ARG A 133 -4.34 -14.09 -2.42
C ARG A 133 -4.42 -15.53 -1.91
N ILE A 134 -5.48 -16.28 -2.24
CA ILE A 134 -5.68 -17.64 -1.73
C ILE A 134 -4.71 -18.65 -2.36
N HIS A 135 -4.13 -18.31 -3.51
CA HIS A 135 -3.22 -19.16 -4.26
C HIS A 135 -1.74 -18.93 -3.91
N ILE A 136 -1.39 -17.79 -3.28
CA ILE A 136 -0.01 -17.45 -2.91
C ILE A 136 0.64 -18.50 -2.01
N ALA A 137 -0.02 -18.91 -0.94
CA ALA A 137 0.53 -19.91 -0.01
C ALA A 137 0.66 -21.31 -0.65
N PRO A 138 -0.37 -21.86 -1.33
CA PRO A 138 -0.24 -23.11 -2.09
C PRO A 138 0.88 -23.07 -3.14
N LEU A 139 1.02 -21.93 -3.84
CA LEU A 139 2.06 -21.75 -4.85
C LEU A 139 3.46 -21.85 -4.23
N MET A 140 3.74 -21.04 -3.20
CA MET A 140 5.04 -21.05 -2.54
C MET A 140 5.36 -22.39 -1.86
N HIS A 141 4.37 -23.06 -1.29
CA HIS A 141 4.55 -24.40 -0.73
C HIS A 141 4.96 -25.40 -1.80
N THR A 142 4.32 -25.36 -2.97
CA THR A 142 4.64 -26.24 -4.11
C THR A 142 6.03 -25.94 -4.68
N VAL A 143 6.45 -24.68 -4.72
CA VAL A 143 7.82 -24.28 -5.08
C VAL A 143 8.84 -24.87 -4.09
N CYS A 144 8.54 -24.88 -2.79
CA CYS A 144 9.40 -25.52 -1.79
C CYS A 144 9.45 -27.04 -1.95
N LEU A 145 8.33 -27.68 -2.29
CA LEU A 145 8.28 -29.11 -2.60
C LEU A 145 9.12 -29.44 -3.84
N LEU A 146 9.02 -28.65 -4.91
CA LEU A 146 9.86 -28.76 -6.10
C LEU A 146 11.35 -28.71 -5.73
N TRP A 147 11.74 -27.72 -4.94
CA TRP A 147 13.12 -27.55 -4.46
C TRP A 147 13.61 -28.73 -3.62
N ALA A 148 12.76 -29.27 -2.73
CA ALA A 148 13.12 -30.37 -1.85
C ALA A 148 13.15 -31.74 -2.55
N HIS A 149 12.32 -31.93 -3.58
CA HIS A 149 12.09 -33.25 -4.18
C HIS A 149 12.80 -33.44 -5.53
N SER A 150 13.01 -32.40 -6.32
CA SER A 150 13.72 -32.55 -7.60
C SER A 150 15.22 -32.71 -7.38
N HIS A 151 15.81 -33.70 -8.04
CA HIS A 151 17.26 -33.93 -7.99
C HIS A 151 18.04 -32.92 -8.81
N PHE A 152 17.45 -32.41 -9.90
CA PHE A 152 18.14 -31.53 -10.83
C PHE A 152 17.72 -30.06 -10.68
N TYR A 153 16.51 -29.78 -10.19
CA TYR A 153 16.00 -28.41 -10.06
C TYR A 153 16.51 -27.67 -8.81
N CYS A 154 17.06 -28.38 -7.82
CA CYS A 154 17.56 -27.83 -6.56
C CYS A 154 18.88 -27.01 -6.71
N ARG A 155 18.94 -26.11 -7.69
CA ARG A 155 20.06 -25.19 -7.96
C ARG A 155 19.63 -23.74 -7.74
N PRO A 156 20.39 -22.92 -7.00
CA PRO A 156 20.04 -21.52 -6.72
C PRO A 156 19.68 -20.70 -7.96
N ALA A 157 20.40 -20.88 -9.07
CA ALA A 157 20.12 -20.14 -10.31
C ALA A 157 18.71 -20.42 -10.87
N ARG A 158 18.25 -21.68 -10.84
CA ARG A 158 16.94 -22.08 -11.39
C ARG A 158 15.79 -21.57 -10.54
N ILE A 159 15.90 -21.75 -9.22
CA ILE A 159 14.86 -21.28 -8.31
C ILE A 159 14.73 -19.75 -8.31
N VAL A 160 15.84 -19.03 -8.52
CA VAL A 160 15.80 -17.57 -8.68
C VAL A 160 15.03 -17.19 -9.95
N VAL A 161 15.29 -17.84 -11.08
CA VAL A 161 14.56 -17.61 -12.34
C VAL A 161 13.06 -17.83 -12.16
N LEU A 162 12.66 -18.99 -11.62
CA LEU A 162 11.25 -19.28 -11.37
C LEU A 162 10.57 -18.25 -10.47
N LEU A 163 11.24 -17.85 -9.39
CA LEU A 163 10.68 -16.86 -8.47
C LEU A 163 10.59 -15.46 -9.13
N GLN A 164 11.53 -15.10 -10.00
CA GLN A 164 11.45 -13.88 -10.80
C GLN A 164 10.28 -13.96 -11.80
N GLU A 165 10.09 -15.10 -12.47
CA GLU A 165 8.97 -15.32 -13.38
C GLU A 165 7.62 -15.25 -12.64
N ILE A 166 7.54 -15.81 -11.43
CA ILE A 166 6.35 -15.66 -10.57
C ILE A 166 6.11 -14.18 -10.22
N CYS A 167 7.16 -13.42 -9.90
CA CYS A 167 7.04 -11.98 -9.70
C CYS A 167 6.48 -11.31 -10.96
N ASN A 168 7.00 -11.63 -12.14
CA ASN A 168 6.53 -11.06 -13.41
C ASN A 168 5.05 -11.39 -13.67
N LEU A 169 4.61 -12.61 -13.39
CA LEU A 169 3.20 -12.99 -13.48
C LEU A 169 2.32 -12.15 -12.53
N LEU A 170 2.72 -11.99 -11.27
CA LEU A 170 1.98 -11.16 -10.32
C LEU A 170 1.95 -9.68 -10.73
N LEU A 171 3.05 -9.17 -11.28
CA LEU A 171 3.12 -7.81 -11.82
C LEU A 171 2.21 -7.64 -13.03
N GLN A 172 2.20 -8.60 -13.96
CA GLN A 172 1.29 -8.59 -15.10
C GLN A 172 -0.18 -8.57 -14.65
N GLN A 173 -0.55 -9.39 -13.67
CA GLN A 173 -1.88 -9.40 -13.09
C GLN A 173 -2.21 -8.07 -12.39
N ALA A 174 -1.24 -7.45 -11.71
CA ALA A 174 -1.40 -6.14 -11.09
C ALA A 174 -1.59 -5.03 -12.13
N HIS A 175 -0.84 -5.03 -13.22
CA HIS A 175 -1.00 -4.09 -14.32
C HIS A 175 -2.37 -4.21 -15.00
N ALA A 176 -2.88 -5.43 -15.18
CA ALA A 176 -4.21 -5.66 -15.74
C ALA A 176 -5.32 -5.15 -14.79
N TYR A 177 -5.12 -5.27 -13.47
CA TYR A 177 -6.07 -4.82 -12.46
C TYR A 177 -6.07 -3.29 -12.25
N LEU A 178 -4.89 -2.67 -12.36
CA LEU A 178 -4.67 -1.24 -12.13
C LEU A 178 -4.70 -0.49 -13.47
N VAL A 179 -5.87 0.03 -13.84
CA VAL A 179 -6.01 0.88 -15.02
C VAL A 179 -5.56 2.32 -14.68
N PRO A 180 -4.44 2.83 -15.24
CA PRO A 180 -3.86 4.12 -14.85
C PRO A 180 -4.85 5.30 -14.89
N GLN A 181 -5.71 5.33 -15.90
CA GLN A 181 -6.71 6.38 -16.10
C GLN A 181 -7.79 6.39 -15.00
N GLU A 182 -8.11 5.23 -14.42
CA GLU A 182 -9.05 5.13 -13.30
C GLU A 182 -8.39 5.53 -11.98
N LEU A 183 -7.09 5.30 -11.82
CA LEU A 183 -6.37 5.61 -10.59
C LEU A 183 -6.43 7.10 -10.25
N TRP A 184 -6.29 7.95 -11.26
CA TRP A 184 -6.23 9.40 -11.10
C TRP A 184 -7.59 10.08 -10.91
N ARG A 185 -8.70 9.39 -11.12
CA ARG A 185 -10.05 9.96 -10.89
C ARG A 185 -10.31 10.30 -9.43
N GLY A 186 -9.48 9.83 -8.50
CA GLY A 186 -9.57 10.19 -7.08
C GLY A 186 -10.81 9.60 -6.41
N GLU A 187 -11.32 8.48 -6.91
CA GLU A 187 -12.42 7.76 -6.28
C GLU A 187 -11.87 6.85 -5.17
N GLY A 188 -12.64 6.65 -4.09
CA GLY A 188 -12.25 5.76 -3.01
C GLY A 188 -11.93 4.34 -3.49
N GLN A 189 -12.54 3.90 -4.59
CA GLN A 189 -12.26 2.60 -5.22
C GLN A 189 -10.81 2.49 -5.71
N SER A 190 -10.23 3.56 -6.26
CA SER A 190 -8.85 3.57 -6.75
C SER A 190 -7.84 3.34 -5.62
N LEU A 191 -8.07 3.93 -4.45
CA LEU A 191 -7.24 3.70 -3.26
C LEU A 191 -7.36 2.25 -2.75
N VAL A 192 -8.57 1.68 -2.77
CA VAL A 192 -8.79 0.27 -2.39
C VAL A 192 -8.06 -0.66 -3.35
N LYS A 193 -8.12 -0.42 -4.67
CA LYS A 193 -7.37 -1.20 -5.67
C LYS A 193 -5.86 -1.13 -5.40
N LEU A 194 -5.30 0.08 -5.23
CA LEU A 194 -3.87 0.29 -4.94
C LEU A 194 -3.43 -0.43 -3.65
N GLN A 195 -4.22 -0.30 -2.58
CA GLN A 195 -3.93 -0.97 -1.31
C GLN A 195 -3.99 -2.49 -1.46
N THR A 196 -5.01 -3.01 -2.15
CA THR A 196 -5.16 -4.46 -2.40
C THR A 196 -3.96 -5.02 -3.17
N THR A 197 -3.45 -4.29 -4.16
CA THR A 197 -2.23 -4.68 -4.90
C THR A 197 -1.00 -4.68 -4.01
N LEU A 198 -0.77 -3.62 -3.23
CA LEU A 198 0.34 -3.55 -2.29
C LEU A 198 0.30 -4.69 -1.26
N ASP A 199 -0.87 -4.98 -0.71
CA ASP A 199 -1.06 -6.04 0.28
C ASP A 199 -0.82 -7.43 -0.31
N LEU A 200 -1.20 -7.65 -1.57
CA LEU A 200 -0.99 -8.93 -2.25
C LEU A 200 0.49 -9.16 -2.55
N LEU A 201 1.19 -8.16 -3.08
CA LEU A 201 2.63 -8.25 -3.35
C LEU A 201 3.43 -8.41 -2.06
N GLN A 202 3.03 -7.71 -0.99
CA GLN A 202 3.61 -7.87 0.34
C GLN A 202 3.34 -9.27 0.91
N LEU A 203 2.13 -9.82 0.70
CA LEU A 203 1.80 -11.18 1.13
C LEU A 203 2.69 -12.21 0.43
N PHE A 204 2.95 -12.07 -0.87
CA PHE A 204 3.87 -12.95 -1.58
C PHE A 204 5.27 -12.90 -0.97
N ARG A 205 5.80 -11.70 -0.69
CA ARG A 205 7.11 -11.52 -0.05
C ARG A 205 7.16 -12.12 1.35
N ASN A 206 6.12 -11.92 2.15
CA ASN A 206 6.04 -12.48 3.50
C ASN A 206 5.99 -14.02 3.45
N THR A 207 5.15 -14.59 2.60
CA THR A 207 5.07 -16.04 2.37
C THR A 207 6.42 -16.61 1.92
N TYR A 208 7.14 -15.92 1.02
CA TYR A 208 8.50 -16.31 0.63
C TYR A 208 9.46 -16.36 1.83
N ASN A 209 9.45 -15.33 2.69
CA ASN A 209 10.33 -15.28 3.86
C ASN A 209 10.00 -16.39 4.87
N GLU A 210 8.71 -16.66 5.09
CA GLU A 210 8.23 -17.75 5.94
C GLU A 210 8.67 -19.10 5.38
N CYS A 211 8.46 -19.35 4.09
CA CYS A 211 8.90 -20.57 3.42
C CYS A 211 10.43 -20.75 3.47
N LYS A 212 11.20 -19.70 3.19
CA LYS A 212 12.66 -19.70 3.27
C LYS A 212 13.16 -20.05 4.69
N SER A 213 12.50 -19.53 5.72
CA SER A 213 12.86 -19.80 7.12
C SER A 213 12.50 -21.23 7.53
N ASN A 214 11.39 -21.76 7.01
CA ASN A 214 10.88 -23.10 7.31
C ASN A 214 11.37 -24.18 6.33
N LEU A 215 12.33 -23.87 5.45
CA LEU A 215 12.74 -24.76 4.37
C LEU A 215 13.29 -26.12 4.87
N SER A 216 13.84 -26.13 6.08
CA SER A 216 14.32 -27.36 6.75
C SER A 216 13.23 -28.37 7.12
N GLN A 217 11.96 -27.95 7.13
CA GLN A 217 10.80 -28.81 7.35
C GLN A 217 10.50 -29.69 6.12
N TYR A 218 10.93 -29.26 4.94
CA TYR A 218 10.79 -30.03 3.71
C TYR A 218 11.90 -31.07 3.63
N GLN A 219 11.51 -32.34 3.56
CA GLN A 219 12.44 -33.47 3.61
C GLN A 219 12.10 -34.49 2.53
N LYS A 220 13.12 -34.98 1.83
CA LYS A 220 13.03 -36.12 0.92
C LYS A 220 13.84 -37.26 1.51
N ASN A 221 13.19 -38.40 1.78
CA ASN A 221 13.85 -39.61 2.31
C ASN A 221 14.71 -39.35 3.57
N GLY A 222 14.29 -38.45 4.45
CA GLY A 222 15.02 -38.08 5.67
C GLY A 222 16.15 -37.05 5.47
N HIS A 223 16.47 -36.68 4.22
CA HIS A 223 17.41 -35.60 3.92
C HIS A 223 16.68 -34.26 3.88
N ARG A 224 17.22 -33.27 4.60
CA ARG A 224 16.70 -31.89 4.63
C ARG A 224 17.02 -31.19 3.32
N ALA A 225 16.06 -30.40 2.83
CA ALA A 225 16.28 -29.55 1.68
C ALA A 225 17.43 -28.55 1.95
N PRO A 226 18.34 -28.32 0.99
CA PRO A 226 19.40 -27.33 1.14
C PRO A 226 18.80 -25.93 1.29
N PRO A 227 19.37 -25.05 2.13
CA PRO A 227 18.84 -23.70 2.30
C PRO A 227 18.96 -22.88 1.02
N TRP A 228 18.09 -21.88 0.87
CA TRP A 228 18.20 -20.87 -0.18
C TRP A 228 19.29 -19.86 0.15
N ASP A 229 20.51 -20.17 -0.27
CA ASP A 229 21.69 -19.33 -0.08
C ASP A 229 21.90 -18.38 -1.28
N PHE A 230 20.99 -17.42 -1.42
CA PHE A 230 21.13 -16.33 -2.37
C PHE A 230 20.48 -15.05 -1.83
N PRO A 231 20.97 -13.87 -2.25
CA PRO A 231 20.39 -12.59 -1.85
C PRO A 231 18.94 -12.43 -2.35
N PRO A 232 17.99 -11.98 -1.50
CA PRO A 232 16.60 -11.77 -1.92
C PRO A 232 16.42 -10.77 -3.07
N HIS A 233 17.32 -9.80 -3.22
CA HIS A 233 17.22 -8.79 -4.29
C HIS A 233 17.30 -9.41 -5.69
N LEU A 234 17.93 -10.58 -5.84
CA LEU A 234 17.94 -11.29 -7.12
C LEU A 234 16.51 -11.68 -7.54
N VAL A 235 15.61 -11.95 -6.60
CA VAL A 235 14.22 -12.29 -6.89
C VAL A 235 13.35 -11.04 -6.99
N PHE A 236 13.50 -10.12 -6.03
CA PHE A 236 12.48 -9.10 -5.77
C PHE A 236 12.75 -7.72 -6.36
N ILE A 237 13.87 -7.47 -7.05
CA ILE A 237 14.22 -6.10 -7.50
C ILE A 237 13.10 -5.41 -8.29
N GLN A 238 12.48 -6.09 -9.26
CA GLN A 238 11.39 -5.52 -10.06
C GLN A 238 10.12 -5.32 -9.24
N LEU A 239 9.78 -6.29 -8.38
CA LEU A 239 8.63 -6.22 -7.49
C LEU A 239 8.77 -5.05 -6.50
N ASP A 240 9.96 -4.85 -5.93
CA ASP A 240 10.26 -3.78 -4.99
C ASP A 240 10.14 -2.39 -5.64
N LEU A 241 10.70 -2.23 -6.85
CA LEU A 241 10.58 -1.00 -7.63
C LEU A 241 9.10 -0.69 -7.96
N PHE A 242 8.33 -1.71 -8.34
CA PHE A 242 6.91 -1.54 -8.60
C PHE A 242 6.12 -1.15 -7.35
N MET A 243 6.37 -1.78 -6.20
CA MET A 243 5.75 -1.39 -4.93
C MET A 243 6.09 0.05 -4.53
N GLN A 244 7.33 0.50 -4.75
CA GLN A 244 7.72 1.90 -4.52
C GLN A 244 6.96 2.86 -5.45
N ARG A 245 6.83 2.51 -6.74
CA ARG A 245 6.04 3.28 -7.71
C ARG A 245 4.58 3.36 -7.28
N LEU A 246 3.96 2.25 -6.86
CA LEU A 246 2.59 2.21 -6.37
C LEU A 246 2.38 3.07 -5.11
N ASN A 247 3.31 3.05 -4.16
CA ASN A 247 3.23 3.92 -2.99
C ASN A 247 3.29 5.41 -3.38
N THR A 248 4.15 5.76 -4.34
CA THR A 248 4.23 7.12 -4.87
C THR A 248 2.91 7.55 -5.53
N VAL A 249 2.32 6.68 -6.36
CA VAL A 249 1.00 6.93 -6.97
C VAL A 249 -0.08 7.10 -5.90
N LYS A 250 -0.09 6.21 -4.89
CA LYS A 250 -1.03 6.28 -3.77
C LYS A 250 -0.92 7.60 -3.00
N GLU A 251 0.29 8.07 -2.69
CA GLU A 251 0.52 9.36 -2.05
C GLU A 251 -0.08 10.51 -2.86
N VAL A 252 0.16 10.53 -4.18
CA VAL A 252 -0.38 11.56 -5.07
C VAL A 252 -1.91 11.53 -5.10
N VAL A 253 -2.52 10.34 -5.22
CA VAL A 253 -3.99 10.20 -5.24
C VAL A 253 -4.60 10.65 -3.91
N VAL A 254 -4.04 10.24 -2.76
CA VAL A 254 -4.52 10.69 -1.44
C VAL A 254 -4.44 12.20 -1.30
N THR A 255 -3.31 12.79 -1.70
CA THR A 255 -3.08 14.24 -1.64
C THR A 255 -4.06 14.99 -2.55
N ALA A 256 -4.25 14.52 -3.78
CA ALA A 256 -5.20 15.11 -4.72
C ALA A 256 -6.64 15.02 -4.19
N MET A 257 -7.06 13.88 -3.64
CA MET A 257 -8.38 13.72 -3.04
C MET A 257 -8.61 14.69 -1.87
N ASN A 258 -7.58 14.98 -1.06
CA ASN A 258 -7.68 15.95 0.01
C ASN A 258 -7.84 17.39 -0.52
N LEU A 259 -7.06 17.78 -1.53
CA LEU A 259 -7.12 19.11 -2.12
C LEU A 259 -8.37 19.33 -3.00
N LEU A 260 -8.96 18.29 -3.56
CA LEU A 260 -10.24 18.39 -4.26
C LEU A 260 -11.40 18.73 -3.30
N LYS A 261 -11.29 18.44 -1.99
CA LYS A 261 -12.29 18.85 -0.98
C LYS A 261 -12.41 20.37 -0.85
N LEU A 262 -11.41 21.14 -1.31
CA LEU A 262 -11.43 22.61 -1.29
C LEU A 262 -12.60 23.20 -2.08
N GLU A 263 -13.19 22.45 -3.03
CA GLU A 263 -14.38 22.88 -3.77
C GLU A 263 -15.53 23.31 -2.85
N LYS A 264 -15.68 22.63 -1.70
CA LYS A 264 -16.77 22.82 -0.75
C LYS A 264 -16.39 23.73 0.43
N LEU A 265 -15.17 24.25 0.47
CA LEU A 265 -14.70 25.07 1.57
C LEU A 265 -15.23 26.51 1.41
N GLU A 266 -16.25 26.83 2.18
CA GLU A 266 -16.80 28.19 2.27
C GLU A 266 -16.43 28.82 3.62
N ILE A 267 -15.72 29.95 3.56
CA ILE A 267 -15.35 30.72 4.75
C ILE A 267 -16.43 31.77 5.00
N GLY A 268 -17.06 31.71 6.18
CA GLY A 268 -18.01 32.71 6.64
C GLY A 268 -17.36 33.95 7.28
N GLY A 269 -18.16 34.95 7.64
CA GLY A 269 -17.72 36.14 8.39
C GLY A 269 -17.43 37.37 7.51
N VAL A 270 -16.91 38.44 8.12
CA VAL A 270 -16.77 39.78 7.49
C VAL A 270 -15.85 39.74 6.27
N LYS A 271 -14.75 38.98 6.34
CA LYS A 271 -13.83 38.74 5.22
C LYS A 271 -14.15 37.46 4.44
N GLY A 272 -15.19 36.72 4.83
CA GLY A 272 -15.49 35.38 4.33
C GLY A 272 -15.64 35.33 2.82
N ARG A 273 -16.39 36.27 2.22
CA ARG A 273 -16.59 36.32 0.76
C ARG A 273 -15.27 36.43 -0.03
N ILE A 274 -14.34 37.27 0.43
CA ILE A 274 -13.06 37.48 -0.25
C ILE A 274 -12.17 36.24 -0.08
N LEU A 275 -12.12 35.67 1.14
CA LEU A 275 -11.33 34.48 1.42
C LEU A 275 -11.86 33.25 0.67
N SER A 276 -13.18 33.06 0.60
CA SER A 276 -13.81 32.00 -0.19
C SER A 276 -13.51 32.15 -1.69
N GLN A 277 -13.49 33.39 -2.21
CA GLN A 277 -13.07 33.64 -3.59
C GLN A 277 -11.60 33.24 -3.82
N HIS A 278 -10.71 33.54 -2.87
CA HIS A 278 -9.31 33.10 -2.96
C HIS A 278 -9.17 31.58 -2.94
N VAL A 279 -9.93 30.88 -2.10
CA VAL A 279 -9.99 29.40 -2.06
C VAL A 279 -10.50 28.85 -3.38
N GLN A 280 -11.54 29.45 -3.96
CA GLN A 280 -12.10 29.02 -5.24
C GLN A 280 -11.07 29.16 -6.38
N ILE A 281 -10.33 30.28 -6.44
CA ILE A 281 -9.25 30.48 -7.41
C ILE A 281 -8.13 29.45 -7.20
N LEU A 282 -7.75 29.19 -5.95
CA LEU A 282 -6.78 28.14 -5.60
C LEU A 282 -7.21 26.77 -6.11
N HIS A 283 -8.46 26.41 -5.84
CA HIS A 283 -9.03 25.13 -6.27
C HIS A 283 -9.06 25.02 -7.80
N GLN A 284 -9.49 26.06 -8.52
CA GLN A 284 -9.50 26.06 -9.99
C GLN A 284 -8.10 25.86 -10.59
N ASN A 285 -7.10 26.59 -10.08
CA ASN A 285 -5.71 26.45 -10.52
C ASN A 285 -5.19 25.03 -10.25
N PHE A 286 -5.49 24.47 -9.07
CA PHE A 286 -5.11 23.11 -8.72
C PHE A 286 -5.75 22.10 -9.67
N VAL A 287 -7.06 22.20 -9.94
CA VAL A 287 -7.79 21.28 -10.82
C VAL A 287 -7.24 21.31 -12.25
N GLU A 288 -6.93 22.50 -12.79
CA GLU A 288 -6.34 22.64 -14.12
C GLU A 288 -4.96 21.97 -14.22
N LEU A 289 -4.09 22.24 -13.26
CA LEU A 289 -2.73 21.67 -13.23
C LEU A 289 -2.76 20.16 -12.93
N TYR A 290 -3.68 19.71 -12.06
CA TYR A 290 -3.90 18.30 -11.81
C TYR A 290 -4.38 17.58 -13.07
N LYS A 291 -5.34 18.16 -13.81
CA LYS A 291 -5.79 17.60 -15.09
C LYS A 291 -4.61 17.41 -16.06
N ASN A 292 -3.76 18.43 -16.22
CA ASN A 292 -2.56 18.35 -17.06
C ASN A 292 -1.58 17.25 -16.59
N PHE A 293 -1.46 17.04 -15.28
CA PHE A 293 -0.66 15.94 -14.71
C PHE A 293 -1.26 14.57 -15.05
N THR A 294 -2.58 14.41 -14.92
CA THR A 294 -3.26 13.13 -15.19
C THR A 294 -3.20 12.73 -16.67
N GLU A 295 -3.31 13.69 -17.59
CA GLU A 295 -3.23 13.43 -19.04
C GLU A 295 -1.84 12.92 -19.45
N LYS A 296 -0.77 13.45 -18.84
CA LYS A 296 0.62 13.01 -19.08
C LYS A 296 0.95 11.68 -18.41
N SER A 297 0.31 11.37 -17.28
CA SER A 297 0.62 10.22 -16.42
C SER A 297 0.00 8.90 -16.88
N CYS A 298 -0.30 8.75 -18.17
CA CYS A 298 -0.88 7.52 -18.74
C CYS A 298 0.04 6.29 -18.56
N ALA A 299 1.36 6.49 -18.52
CA ALA A 299 2.37 5.45 -18.29
C ALA A 299 2.97 5.48 -16.87
N CYS A 300 2.21 5.92 -15.86
CA CYS A 300 2.73 6.06 -14.49
C CYS A 300 3.14 4.74 -13.81
N LEU A 301 2.61 3.61 -14.26
CA LEU A 301 2.95 2.30 -13.72
C LEU A 301 4.17 1.68 -14.40
N ASP A 302 4.64 2.23 -15.52
CA ASP A 302 5.83 1.75 -16.22
C ASP A 302 7.10 2.13 -15.42
N LEU A 303 7.91 1.13 -15.12
CA LEU A 303 9.17 1.30 -14.38
C LEU A 303 10.25 1.96 -15.25
N ASN A 304 10.15 1.85 -16.57
CA ASN A 304 11.10 2.48 -17.50
C ASN A 304 10.80 3.98 -17.69
N ASN A 305 9.63 4.45 -17.23
CA ASN A 305 9.25 5.84 -17.34
C ASN A 305 9.97 6.70 -16.28
N THR A 306 11.07 7.32 -16.69
CA THR A 306 11.85 8.26 -15.87
C THR A 306 11.22 9.65 -15.77
N GLU A 307 10.28 9.99 -16.65
CA GLU A 307 9.61 11.30 -16.66
C GLU A 307 8.61 11.43 -15.51
N PHE A 308 7.97 10.32 -15.11
CA PHE A 308 6.99 10.31 -14.03
C PHE A 308 7.54 10.87 -12.72
N ASP A 309 8.79 10.54 -12.36
CA ASP A 309 9.41 11.08 -11.15
C ASP A 309 9.59 12.60 -11.20
N ALA A 310 9.84 13.16 -12.39
CA ALA A 310 9.90 14.61 -12.57
C ALA A 310 8.51 15.25 -12.44
N ASP A 311 7.48 14.61 -12.98
CA ASP A 311 6.10 15.09 -12.89
C ASP A 311 5.56 15.02 -11.45
N VAL A 312 5.87 13.96 -10.70
CA VAL A 312 5.55 13.87 -9.27
C VAL A 312 6.24 14.98 -8.49
N ARG A 313 7.51 15.30 -8.79
CA ARG A 313 8.20 16.43 -8.14
C ARG A 313 7.50 17.77 -8.42
N ARG A 314 7.08 18.00 -9.67
CA ARG A 314 6.30 19.21 -10.05
C ARG A 314 4.97 19.26 -9.31
N PHE A 315 4.27 18.14 -9.20
CA PHE A 315 3.03 18.04 -8.42
C PHE A 315 3.26 18.36 -6.95
N LYS A 316 4.32 17.82 -6.32
CA LYS A 316 4.64 18.11 -4.91
C LYS A 316 4.92 19.60 -4.68
N LEU A 317 5.61 20.27 -5.60
CA LEU A 317 5.82 21.73 -5.53
C LEU A 317 4.51 22.53 -5.63
N LEU A 318 3.58 22.09 -6.50
CA LEU A 318 2.25 22.69 -6.61
C LEU A 318 1.43 22.54 -5.32
N VAL A 319 1.45 21.34 -4.72
CA VAL A 319 0.80 21.07 -3.43
C VAL A 319 1.39 21.98 -2.35
N GLU A 320 2.70 22.13 -2.33
CA GLU A 320 3.42 22.99 -1.38
C GLU A 320 3.02 24.47 -1.50
N ASP A 321 2.89 25.00 -2.73
CA ASP A 321 2.39 26.36 -2.97
C ASP A 321 0.93 26.52 -2.50
N THR A 322 0.09 25.52 -2.84
CA THR A 322 -1.33 25.51 -2.47
C THR A 322 -1.49 25.52 -0.95
N ASP A 323 -0.72 24.68 -0.25
CA ASP A 323 -0.76 24.58 1.22
C ASP A 323 -0.29 25.87 1.89
N ARG A 324 0.79 26.51 1.41
CA ARG A 324 1.23 27.81 1.95
C ARG A 324 0.16 28.89 1.81
N ARG A 325 -0.51 28.92 0.66
CA ARG A 325 -1.58 29.89 0.41
C ARG A 325 -2.81 29.59 1.26
N LEU A 326 -3.15 28.32 1.47
CA LEU A 326 -4.19 27.89 2.39
C LEU A 326 -3.87 28.25 3.85
N GLY A 327 -2.62 28.06 4.30
CA GLY A 327 -2.17 28.46 5.63
C GLY A 327 -2.31 29.98 5.87
N ALA A 328 -1.95 30.79 4.86
CA ALA A 328 -2.17 32.24 4.91
C ALA A 328 -3.67 32.61 4.97
N ILE A 329 -4.53 31.91 4.21
CA ILE A 329 -5.98 32.12 4.26
C ILE A 329 -6.54 31.71 5.62
N PHE A 330 -6.09 30.59 6.18
CA PHE A 330 -6.45 30.13 7.51
C PHE A 330 -6.13 31.19 8.56
N CYS A 331 -4.89 31.71 8.56
CA CYS A 331 -4.48 32.77 9.48
C CYS A 331 -5.38 34.01 9.38
N GLN A 332 -5.70 34.45 8.16
CA GLN A 332 -6.59 35.61 7.95
C GLN A 332 -8.02 35.35 8.42
N ALA A 333 -8.54 34.14 8.18
CA ALA A 333 -9.86 33.73 8.64
C ALA A 333 -9.92 33.72 10.17
N PHE A 334 -8.92 33.10 10.81
CA PHE A 334 -8.80 33.00 12.26
C PHE A 334 -8.68 34.39 12.91
N ASP A 335 -7.83 35.26 12.37
CA ASP A 335 -7.62 36.61 12.91
C ASP A 335 -8.83 37.53 12.75
N SER A 336 -9.70 37.23 11.78
CA SER A 336 -10.96 37.95 11.59
C SER A 336 -12.08 37.48 12.52
N ALA A 337 -11.88 36.40 13.29
CA ALA A 337 -12.90 35.84 14.16
C ALA A 337 -13.14 36.75 15.39
N PRO A 338 -14.36 37.30 15.57
CA PRO A 338 -14.62 38.27 16.63
C PRO A 338 -14.76 37.63 18.02
N ALA A 339 -15.05 36.32 18.09
CA ALA A 339 -15.29 35.62 19.34
C ALA A 339 -14.86 34.15 19.24
N LEU A 340 -14.69 33.52 20.41
CA LEU A 340 -14.21 32.15 20.56
C LEU A 340 -15.01 31.13 19.72
N GLU A 341 -16.34 31.26 19.67
CA GLU A 341 -17.20 30.38 18.87
C GLU A 341 -16.89 30.48 17.37
N HIS A 342 -16.57 31.68 16.88
CA HIS A 342 -16.23 31.88 15.47
C HIS A 342 -14.85 31.29 15.15
N ALA A 343 -13.89 31.42 16.06
CA ALA A 343 -12.56 30.81 15.90
C ALA A 343 -12.66 29.28 15.84
N PHE A 344 -13.51 28.66 16.66
CA PHE A 344 -13.79 27.23 16.55
C PHE A 344 -14.47 26.83 15.25
N LYS A 345 -15.40 27.63 14.74
CA LYS A 345 -16.00 27.38 13.41
C LYS A 345 -14.95 27.42 12.32
N VAL A 346 -13.97 28.34 12.38
CA VAL A 346 -12.85 28.37 11.43
C VAL A 346 -12.01 27.10 11.49
N LEU A 347 -11.67 26.62 12.70
CA LEU A 347 -10.96 25.35 12.86
C LEU A 347 -11.74 24.16 12.29
N ASP A 348 -13.05 24.10 12.56
CA ASP A 348 -13.93 23.03 12.07
C ASP A 348 -14.09 23.05 10.54
N MET A 349 -14.21 24.25 9.93
CA MET A 349 -14.27 24.41 8.48
C MET A 349 -13.02 23.90 7.77
N PHE A 350 -11.83 24.14 8.33
CA PHE A 350 -10.58 23.63 7.75
C PHE A 350 -10.39 22.13 8.03
N GLY A 351 -10.83 21.62 9.19
CA GLY A 351 -10.88 20.18 9.47
C GLY A 351 -9.57 19.45 9.15
N SER A 352 -9.64 18.45 8.27
CA SER A 352 -8.46 17.65 7.86
C SER A 352 -7.41 18.43 7.06
N LEU A 353 -7.70 19.65 6.58
CA LEU A 353 -6.69 20.50 5.96
C LEU A 353 -5.67 20.99 6.98
N LEU A 354 -6.03 21.02 8.27
CA LEU A 354 -5.09 21.32 9.36
C LEU A 354 -4.11 20.18 9.65
N ASP A 355 -4.33 18.99 9.08
CA ASP A 355 -3.37 17.87 9.16
C ASP A 355 -2.24 18.02 8.13
N HIS A 356 -2.38 18.92 7.14
CA HIS A 356 -1.32 19.19 6.19
C HIS A 356 -0.16 19.91 6.89
N PRO A 357 1.10 19.43 6.79
CA PRO A 357 2.21 19.91 7.62
C PRO A 357 2.44 21.44 7.57
N LEU A 358 2.29 22.05 6.40
CA LEU A 358 2.51 23.49 6.24
C LEU A 358 1.36 24.32 6.81
N VAL A 359 0.12 23.88 6.63
CA VAL A 359 -1.07 24.53 7.22
C VAL A 359 -1.08 24.36 8.74
N ALA A 360 -0.68 23.17 9.22
CA ALA A 360 -0.54 22.86 10.63
C ALA A 360 0.48 23.79 11.29
N ALA A 361 1.64 24.02 10.65
CA ALA A 361 2.67 24.92 11.15
C ALA A 361 2.12 26.34 11.36
N ASP A 362 1.39 26.88 10.38
CA ASP A 362 0.74 28.20 10.48
C ASP A 362 -0.36 28.24 11.56
N ALA A 363 -1.08 27.12 11.75
CA ALA A 363 -2.15 27.02 12.73
C ALA A 363 -1.64 26.96 14.18
N VAL A 364 -0.45 26.38 14.39
CA VAL A 364 0.15 26.24 15.73
C VAL A 364 0.30 27.59 16.43
N ASP A 365 0.72 28.62 15.69
CA ASP A 365 0.95 29.97 16.21
C ASP A 365 -0.36 30.67 16.68
N ARG A 366 -1.53 30.15 16.30
CA ARG A 366 -2.84 30.73 16.63
C ARG A 366 -3.53 30.09 17.83
N TYR A 367 -3.12 28.89 18.23
CA TYR A 367 -3.68 28.24 19.43
C TYR A 367 -3.46 29.04 20.73
N PRO A 368 -2.34 29.74 20.96
CA PRO A 368 -2.19 30.61 22.13
C PRO A 368 -3.26 31.73 22.19
N THR A 369 -3.58 32.32 21.03
CA THR A 369 -4.65 33.31 20.91
C THR A 369 -6.01 32.69 21.23
N LEU A 370 -6.27 31.46 20.76
CA LEU A 370 -7.49 30.71 21.08
C LEU A 370 -7.65 30.50 22.60
N VAL A 371 -6.57 30.11 23.28
CA VAL A 371 -6.53 29.95 24.75
C VAL A 371 -6.79 31.28 25.43
N SER A 372 -6.20 32.38 24.96
CA SER A 372 -6.47 33.73 25.50
C SER A 372 -7.92 34.18 25.29
N MET A 373 -8.55 33.84 24.16
CA MET A 373 -9.97 34.15 23.93
C MET A 373 -10.86 33.39 24.91
N PHE A 374 -10.53 32.15 25.25
CA PHE A 374 -11.26 31.37 26.26
C PHE A 374 -11.04 31.91 27.67
N ASP A 375 -9.81 32.31 28.02
CA ASP A 375 -9.50 32.98 29.29
C ASP A 375 -10.40 34.22 29.49
N GLN A 376 -10.48 35.08 28.47
CA GLN A 376 -11.34 36.28 28.49
C GLN A 376 -12.83 35.92 28.59
N GLU A 377 -13.27 34.84 27.94
CA GLU A 377 -14.65 34.38 28.01
C GLU A 377 -15.02 33.88 29.42
N LEU A 378 -14.10 33.18 30.10
CA LEU A 378 -14.26 32.80 31.50
C LEU A 378 -14.36 34.03 32.41
N ASP A 379 -13.52 35.04 32.20
CA ASP A 379 -13.55 36.30 32.96
C ASP A 379 -14.88 37.07 32.74
N ARG A 380 -15.39 37.10 31.49
CA ARG A 380 -16.70 37.69 31.17
C ARG A 380 -17.83 36.96 31.89
N ILE A 381 -17.80 35.63 31.91
CA ILE A 381 -18.83 34.82 32.57
C ILE A 381 -18.78 35.01 34.09
N ARG A 382 -17.57 35.10 34.67
CA ARG A 382 -17.38 35.48 36.08
C ARG A 382 -17.96 36.85 36.39
N PHE A 383 -17.72 37.83 35.52
CA PHE A 383 -18.29 39.17 35.68
C PHE A 383 -19.82 39.16 35.62
N ILE A 384 -20.42 38.47 34.64
CA ILE A 384 -21.88 38.29 34.52
C ILE A 384 -22.43 37.64 35.79
N TYR A 385 -21.74 36.61 36.30
CA TYR A 385 -22.14 35.91 37.52
C TYR A 385 -22.16 36.85 38.74
N LEU A 386 -21.07 37.58 38.97
CA LEU A 386 -20.94 38.51 40.09
C LEU A 386 -21.95 39.67 40.02
N LYS A 387 -22.17 40.23 38.83
CA LYS A 387 -23.15 41.31 38.62
C LYS A 387 -24.57 40.85 38.96
N CYS A 388 -24.94 39.61 38.59
CA CYS A 388 -26.25 39.07 38.93
C CYS A 388 -26.40 38.81 40.43
N LEU A 389 -25.33 38.32 41.09
CA LEU A 389 -25.33 38.12 42.54
C LEU A 389 -25.47 39.45 43.31
N GLN A 390 -24.80 40.51 42.84
CA GLN A 390 -24.96 41.85 43.41
C GLN A 390 -26.37 42.40 43.22
N ALA A 391 -26.96 42.25 42.02
CA ALA A 391 -28.34 42.67 41.77
C ALA A 391 -29.36 41.92 42.62
N ALA A 392 -29.17 40.60 42.80
CA ALA A 392 -30.02 39.78 43.66
C ALA A 392 -29.97 40.24 45.14
N ASN A 393 -28.80 40.67 45.62
CA ASN A 393 -28.62 41.18 46.98
C ASN A 393 -29.20 42.58 47.19
N GLN A 394 -29.28 43.42 46.16
CA GLN A 394 -29.72 44.82 46.26
C GLN A 394 -31.20 45.05 45.94
N LEU A 395 -31.77 44.29 44.99
CA LEU A 395 -33.08 44.60 44.39
C LEU A 395 -34.15 43.53 44.64
N ALA A 396 -33.84 42.44 45.35
CA ALA A 396 -34.70 41.25 45.46
C ALA A 396 -35.21 40.74 44.09
N TRP A 397 -34.55 41.13 43.00
CA TRP A 397 -34.90 40.85 41.62
C TRP A 397 -33.62 40.40 40.92
N SER A 398 -33.62 39.16 40.44
CA SER A 398 -32.57 38.64 39.58
C SER A 398 -33.01 38.82 38.12
N PRO A 399 -32.10 39.10 37.17
CA PRO A 399 -32.42 39.06 35.75
C PRO A 399 -32.76 37.61 35.37
N MET A 400 -34.05 37.28 35.41
CA MET A 400 -34.57 35.96 35.12
C MET A 400 -35.21 35.95 33.74
N ASN A 401 -35.23 34.77 33.13
CA ASN A 401 -35.97 34.56 31.88
C ASN A 401 -37.43 35.01 32.06
N LYS A 402 -37.98 35.71 31.06
CA LYS A 402 -39.37 36.18 31.08
C LYS A 402 -40.31 35.00 31.37
N ASN A 403 -41.33 35.23 32.20
CA ASN A 403 -42.37 34.24 32.54
C ASN A 403 -41.87 32.99 33.27
N MET A 404 -40.73 33.03 33.98
CA MET A 404 -40.26 31.92 34.81
C MET A 404 -40.34 32.23 36.32
N PRO A 405 -40.75 31.24 37.16
CA PRO A 405 -40.70 31.40 38.61
C PRO A 405 -39.27 31.64 39.12
N PRO A 406 -39.08 32.34 40.26
CA PRO A 406 -37.77 32.73 40.76
C PRO A 406 -36.72 31.62 40.86
N VAL A 407 -37.13 30.48 41.42
CA VAL A 407 -36.24 29.33 41.63
C VAL A 407 -35.90 28.65 40.31
N ALA A 408 -36.89 28.39 39.45
CA ALA A 408 -36.68 27.75 38.15
C ALA A 408 -35.88 28.64 37.18
N GLY A 409 -36.13 29.95 37.20
CA GLY A 409 -35.40 30.94 36.41
C GLY A 409 -33.93 31.04 36.82
N GLY A 410 -33.63 31.05 38.12
CA GLY A 410 -32.26 31.03 38.64
C GLY A 410 -31.50 29.76 38.26
N LEU A 411 -32.11 28.59 38.44
CA LEU A 411 -31.50 27.30 38.06
C LEU A 411 -31.21 27.24 36.56
N ARG A 412 -32.16 27.66 35.71
CA ARG A 412 -31.98 27.69 34.27
C ARG A 412 -30.84 28.63 33.86
N TRP A 413 -30.75 29.81 34.47
CA TRP A 413 -29.67 30.75 34.18
C TRP A 413 -28.29 30.18 34.53
N VAL A 414 -28.14 29.52 35.68
CA VAL A 414 -26.90 28.82 36.06
C VAL A 414 -26.58 27.71 35.05
N GLN A 415 -27.59 26.96 34.59
CA GLN A 415 -27.41 25.93 33.57
C GLN A 415 -26.98 26.51 32.22
N GLU A 416 -27.49 27.67 31.80
CA GLU A 416 -27.04 28.34 30.58
C GLU A 416 -25.59 28.82 30.68
N LEU A 417 -25.18 29.39 31.82
CA LEU A 417 -23.78 29.77 32.05
C LEU A 417 -22.85 28.54 32.02
N ARG A 418 -23.29 27.44 32.63
CA ARG A 418 -22.57 26.16 32.61
C ARG A 418 -22.40 25.65 31.18
N ARG A 419 -23.48 25.63 30.39
CA ARG A 419 -23.45 25.19 28.98
C ARG A 419 -22.50 26.06 28.15
N ARG A 420 -22.50 27.38 28.40
CA ARG A 420 -21.65 28.35 27.70
C ARG A 420 -20.15 28.12 27.92
N ILE A 421 -19.72 27.64 29.10
CA ILE A 421 -18.31 27.29 29.34
C ILE A 421 -17.96 25.84 28.94
N GLN A 422 -18.89 24.91 29.12
CA GLN A 422 -18.66 23.49 28.83
C GLN A 422 -18.50 23.21 27.33
N ALA A 423 -19.29 23.87 26.47
CA ALA A 423 -19.22 23.64 25.03
C ALA A 423 -17.82 23.99 24.46
N PRO A 424 -17.25 25.19 24.67
CA PRO A 424 -15.87 25.51 24.29
C PRO A 424 -14.83 24.55 24.89
N PHE A 425 -14.95 24.22 26.18
CA PHE A 425 -14.01 23.34 26.86
C PHE A 425 -13.99 21.93 26.25
N SER A 426 -15.15 21.42 25.84
CA SER A 426 -15.26 20.12 25.17
C SER A 426 -14.56 20.09 23.81
N ILE A 427 -14.56 21.22 23.09
CA ILE A 427 -13.88 21.34 21.79
C ILE A 427 -12.36 21.36 22.01
N PHE A 428 -11.86 22.14 22.98
CA PHE A 428 -10.43 22.14 23.33
C PHE A 428 -9.88 20.75 23.64
N ARG A 429 -10.67 19.90 24.32
CA ARG A 429 -10.26 18.51 24.63
C ARG A 429 -10.21 17.58 23.41
N LYS A 430 -10.89 17.95 22.32
CA LYS A 430 -10.93 17.17 21.07
C LYS A 430 -9.90 17.65 20.04
N LEU A 431 -9.26 18.80 20.25
CA LEU A 431 -8.23 19.30 19.34
C LEU A 431 -7.01 18.37 19.39
N SER A 432 -6.48 18.03 18.22
CA SER A 432 -5.28 17.20 18.09
C SER A 432 -4.03 17.85 18.71
N TYR A 433 -3.99 19.18 18.76
CA TYR A 433 -2.88 19.93 19.32
C TYR A 433 -3.07 20.18 20.84
N PRO A 434 -2.08 19.88 21.70
CA PRO A 434 -2.17 20.00 23.16
C PRO A 434 -2.05 21.46 23.65
N CYS A 435 -2.95 22.32 23.19
CA CYS A 435 -2.96 23.75 23.51
C CYS A 435 -3.15 24.07 25.00
N LEU A 436 -3.65 23.12 25.80
CA LEU A 436 -3.92 23.29 27.23
C LEU A 436 -2.79 22.82 28.16
N GLU A 437 -1.74 22.16 27.64
CA GLU A 437 -0.64 21.61 28.45
C GLU A 437 0.42 22.66 28.83
N ASN A 438 0.33 23.86 28.26
CA ASN A 438 1.20 24.97 28.62
C ASN A 438 0.70 25.72 29.87
N VAL A 439 1.56 26.56 30.46
CA VAL A 439 1.26 27.34 31.68
C VAL A 439 -0.02 28.19 31.54
N ALA A 440 -0.27 28.74 30.35
CA ALA A 440 -1.48 29.52 30.10
C ALA A 440 -2.74 28.62 30.07
N GLY A 441 -2.64 27.43 29.51
CA GLY A 441 -3.67 26.41 29.46
C GLY A 441 -4.01 25.87 30.84
N THR A 442 -3.00 25.56 31.68
CA THR A 442 -3.21 25.14 33.08
C THR A 442 -3.97 26.21 33.86
N ARG A 443 -3.61 27.49 33.69
CA ARG A 443 -4.33 28.61 34.31
C ARG A 443 -5.79 28.68 33.87
N VAL A 444 -6.05 28.47 32.59
CA VAL A 444 -7.41 28.48 32.03
C VAL A 444 -8.24 27.29 32.52
N ILE A 445 -7.63 26.11 32.64
CA ILE A 445 -8.26 24.93 33.27
C ILE A 445 -8.65 25.25 34.72
N GLN A 446 -7.73 25.82 35.51
CA GLN A 446 -8.03 26.20 36.89
C GLN A 446 -9.18 27.21 36.97
N LYS A 447 -9.16 28.26 36.14
CA LYS A 447 -10.27 29.23 36.09
C LYS A 447 -11.60 28.58 35.71
N TYR A 448 -11.59 27.63 34.78
CA TYR A 448 -12.78 26.88 34.40
C TYR A 448 -13.32 26.04 35.57
N GLU A 449 -12.43 25.32 36.28
CA GLU A 449 -12.80 24.52 37.45
C GLU A 449 -13.35 25.39 38.59
N ASP A 450 -12.71 26.51 38.90
CA ASP A 450 -13.16 27.47 39.90
C ASP A 450 -14.57 27.99 39.57
N MET A 451 -14.81 28.34 38.31
CA MET A 451 -16.12 28.80 37.84
C MET A 451 -17.17 27.69 37.92
N MET A 452 -16.83 26.45 37.56
CA MET A 452 -17.72 25.30 37.70
C MET A 452 -18.12 25.07 39.17
N GLN A 453 -17.17 25.15 40.10
CA GLN A 453 -17.45 25.04 41.54
C GLN A 453 -18.34 26.17 42.07
N LEU A 454 -18.21 27.40 41.55
CA LEU A 454 -19.09 28.52 41.91
C LEU A 454 -20.53 28.30 41.41
N LEU A 455 -20.68 27.79 40.19
CA LEU A 455 -21.99 27.45 39.63
C LEU A 455 -22.65 26.29 40.39
N ASP A 456 -21.88 25.26 40.79
CA ASP A 456 -22.37 24.13 41.57
C ASP A 456 -22.81 24.53 42.99
N ARG A 457 -22.06 25.40 43.65
CA ARG A 457 -22.45 25.95 44.95
C ARG A 457 -23.81 26.65 44.86
N CYS A 458 -24.05 27.43 43.81
CA CYS A 458 -25.32 28.13 43.59
C CYS A 458 -26.52 27.18 43.42
N VAL A 459 -26.32 25.98 42.85
CA VAL A 459 -27.36 24.96 42.72
C VAL A 459 -27.60 24.22 44.03
N SER A 460 -26.54 24.00 44.82
CA SER A 460 -26.60 23.29 46.11
C SER A 460 -27.21 24.11 47.25
N THR A 461 -27.03 25.44 47.26
CA THR A 461 -27.67 26.37 48.20
C THR A 461 -29.13 26.56 47.80
N LYS A 462 -30.01 25.65 48.23
CA LYS A 462 -31.48 25.85 48.17
C LYS A 462 -31.89 27.16 48.86
N PRO A 463 -33.01 27.78 48.47
CA PRO A 463 -33.63 28.85 49.25
C PRO A 463 -34.31 28.23 50.49
N THR A 464 -33.57 28.00 51.57
CA THR A 464 -34.19 27.85 52.88
C THR A 464 -34.60 29.24 53.36
N LYS A 465 -35.86 29.59 53.08
CA LYS A 465 -36.69 30.72 53.53
C LYS A 465 -37.02 31.76 52.45
N PRO A 466 -38.29 31.83 51.98
CA PRO A 466 -38.85 33.09 51.52
C PRO A 466 -39.18 33.96 52.75
N PRO A 467 -38.82 35.25 52.80
CA PRO A 467 -39.49 36.18 53.69
C PRO A 467 -40.83 36.57 53.05
N LEU A 468 -41.91 36.36 53.81
CA LEU A 468 -43.21 37.03 53.69
C LEU A 468 -44.06 36.70 52.44
N LEU A 469 -44.97 35.74 52.62
CA LEU A 469 -46.36 35.87 52.16
C LEU A 469 -47.26 35.41 53.31
N HIS A 470 -47.65 36.37 54.16
CA HIS A 470 -48.88 36.26 54.91
C HIS A 470 -50.04 36.21 53.89
N THR A 471 -51.04 35.38 54.21
CA THR A 471 -52.39 35.31 53.64
C THR A 471 -52.52 34.90 52.16
N ALA A 472 -52.79 33.61 51.95
CA ALA A 472 -53.76 33.19 50.93
C ALA A 472 -54.48 31.93 51.46
N ASP A 473 -55.70 32.15 51.94
CA ASP A 473 -56.68 31.15 52.35
C ASP A 473 -57.07 30.31 51.11
N PRO A 474 -57.12 28.97 51.14
CA PRO A 474 -57.30 28.13 49.95
C PRO A 474 -58.76 28.00 49.49
N ASN A 475 -59.59 29.03 49.67
CA ASN A 475 -61.02 29.00 49.35
C ASN A 475 -61.51 30.24 48.57
N THR A 476 -60.80 30.66 47.53
CA THR A 476 -61.38 31.60 46.55
C THR A 476 -60.92 31.29 45.13
N ILE A 477 -61.32 30.11 44.65
CA ILE A 477 -61.49 29.87 43.21
C ILE A 477 -62.93 30.25 42.87
N CYS A 478 -63.13 31.39 42.21
CA CYS A 478 -64.16 31.60 41.17
C CYS A 478 -64.34 33.08 40.78
N LYS A 479 -64.38 33.33 39.46
CA LYS A 479 -64.73 34.58 38.74
C LYS A 479 -63.59 35.62 38.77
N HIS A 480 -62.92 35.95 37.67
CA HIS A 480 -63.45 36.41 36.39
C HIS A 480 -62.52 36.09 35.21
#